data_AF-A0A5B7SZS2-F1
#
_entry.id   AF-A0A5B7SZS2-F1
#
_cell.length_a   1.000
_cell.length_b   1.000
_cell.length_c   1.000
_cell.angle_alpha   90.00
_cell.angle_beta   90.00
_cell.angle_gamma   90.00
#
_symmetry.space_group_name_H-M   'P 1'
#
loop_
_entity.id
_entity.type
_entity.pdbx_description
1 polymer ?
#
loop_
_entity_poly.entity_id
_entity_poly.type
_entity_poly.pdbx_seq_one_letter_code
_entity_poly.pdbx_strand_id
1 'polypeptide(L)'
;MNFFLQGLTMGIAYDAPIGLANLFVINSALTQSRKKSLLTAIIIIFFDVTLAFACFFGIGAIMKKLEWLQLIILLVGSLIVIYMGINLLRSQTTDISAEATTEMTLFKTISSAFVVIWFNPQAIIDGSMMLGAFQVTLPSYSHPIFIAGVGIASALWFILLSIIVSKFKDKFNAKVLRIINLVCGIIIILYGGKLFWNFITLLIA
;
A
#
# COMPACT_ATOMS: atom_id res chain seq x y z
N MET A 1 2.42 0.00 -30.96
CA MET A 1 2.94 0.53 -29.69
C MET A 1 3.44 -0.65 -28.86
N ASN A 2 4.54 -0.53 -28.12
CA ASN A 2 4.98 -1.64 -27.26
C ASN A 2 4.07 -1.69 -26.02
N PHE A 3 3.11 -2.62 -25.99
CA PHE A 3 2.12 -2.78 -24.91
C PHE A 3 2.77 -2.99 -23.54
N PHE A 4 3.97 -3.58 -23.51
CA PHE A 4 4.76 -3.70 -22.29
C PHE A 4 5.16 -2.33 -21.73
N LEU A 5 5.67 -1.44 -22.59
CA LEU A 5 6.05 -0.08 -22.19
C LEU A 5 4.83 0.75 -21.76
N GLN A 6 3.68 0.57 -22.40
CA GLN A 6 2.43 1.19 -21.95
C GLN A 6 2.02 0.72 -20.56
N GLY A 7 2.10 -0.60 -20.30
CA GLY A 7 1.85 -1.16 -18.97
C GLY A 7 2.85 -0.63 -17.94
N LEU A 8 4.13 -0.57 -18.30
CA LEU A 8 5.20 -0.08 -17.43
C LEU A 8 4.97 1.39 -17.04
N THR A 9 4.71 2.27 -17.99
CA THR A 9 4.49 3.69 -17.70
C THR A 9 3.22 3.93 -16.90
N MET A 10 2.15 3.17 -17.20
CA MET A 10 0.90 3.25 -16.45
C MET A 10 1.03 2.72 -15.03
N GLY A 11 1.75 1.62 -14.82
CA GLY A 11 2.05 1.11 -13.48
C GLY A 11 2.82 2.12 -12.64
N ILE A 12 3.86 2.75 -13.20
CA ILE A 12 4.59 3.82 -12.49
C ILE A 12 3.66 4.98 -12.15
N ALA A 13 2.79 5.41 -13.08
CA ALA A 13 1.84 6.49 -12.84
C ALA A 13 0.79 6.16 -11.76
N TYR A 14 0.41 4.88 -11.65
CA TYR A 14 -0.50 4.36 -10.64
C TYR A 14 0.17 4.25 -9.26
N ASP A 15 1.43 3.80 -9.19
CA ASP A 15 2.15 3.55 -7.94
C ASP A 15 2.84 4.79 -7.35
N ALA A 16 3.23 5.75 -8.20
CA ALA A 16 4.00 6.92 -7.80
C ALA A 16 3.27 7.89 -6.84
N PRO A 17 1.94 8.14 -6.97
CA PRO A 17 1.20 8.97 -6.03
C PRO A 17 1.33 8.47 -4.59
N ILE A 18 1.51 9.38 -3.64
CA ILE A 18 1.73 9.01 -2.24
C ILE A 18 0.43 8.42 -1.66
N GLY A 19 0.41 7.10 -1.46
CA GLY A 19 -0.68 6.34 -0.86
C GLY A 19 -0.27 5.53 0.37
N LEU A 20 -1.20 4.72 0.89
CA LEU A 20 -0.96 3.87 2.07
C LEU A 20 0.22 2.90 1.88
N ALA A 21 0.34 2.29 0.70
CA ALA A 21 1.42 1.37 0.36
C ALA A 21 2.79 2.05 0.44
N ASN A 22 2.89 3.25 -0.14
CA ASN A 22 4.11 4.06 -0.10
C ASN A 22 4.49 4.42 1.34
N LEU A 23 3.54 4.89 2.16
CA LEU A 23 3.78 5.20 3.57
C LEU A 23 4.23 3.96 4.37
N PHE A 24 3.64 2.80 4.10
CA PHE A 24 4.00 1.56 4.77
C PHE A 24 5.43 1.11 4.43
N VAL A 25 5.81 1.16 3.15
CA VAL A 25 7.18 0.83 2.70
C VAL A 25 8.20 1.83 3.24
N ILE A 26 7.91 3.13 3.19
CA ILE A 26 8.77 4.18 3.75
C ILE A 26 8.98 3.95 5.25
N ASN A 27 7.90 3.70 5.99
CA ASN A 27 7.98 3.44 7.42
C ASN A 27 8.82 2.20 7.74
N SER A 28 8.64 1.10 7.00
CA SER A 28 9.47 -0.10 7.16
C SER A 28 10.95 0.19 6.87
N ALA A 29 11.24 0.98 5.84
CA ALA A 29 12.61 1.38 5.50
C ALA A 29 13.29 2.25 6.57
N LEU A 30 12.52 3.12 7.23
CA LEU A 30 13.03 3.99 8.29
C LEU A 30 13.23 3.25 9.62
N THR A 31 12.33 2.31 9.95
CA THR A 31 12.26 1.69 11.28
C THR A 31 12.94 0.33 11.35
N GLN A 32 13.05 -0.42 10.25
CA GLN A 32 13.57 -1.79 10.24
C GLN A 32 14.94 -1.90 9.57
N SER A 33 15.56 -3.07 9.69
CA SER A 33 16.80 -3.38 8.97
C SER A 33 16.57 -3.43 7.45
N ARG A 34 17.62 -3.14 6.66
CA ARG A 34 17.50 -3.07 5.18
C ARG A 34 16.92 -4.35 4.58
N LYS A 35 17.29 -5.52 5.14
CA LYS A 35 16.76 -6.83 4.71
C LYS A 35 15.24 -6.93 4.91
N LYS A 36 14.74 -6.48 6.07
CA LYS A 36 13.30 -6.52 6.39
C LYS A 36 12.49 -5.48 5.63
N SER A 37 13.07 -4.30 5.39
CA SER A 37 12.48 -3.30 4.49
C SER A 37 12.32 -3.85 3.08
N LEU A 38 13.33 -4.55 2.55
CA LEU A 38 13.23 -5.16 1.24
C LEU A 38 12.20 -6.30 1.20
N LEU A 39 12.15 -7.11 2.27
CA LEU A 39 11.11 -8.13 2.42
C LEU A 39 9.70 -7.52 2.46
N THR A 40 9.53 -6.39 3.16
CA THR A 40 8.28 -5.64 3.19
C THR A 40 7.89 -5.15 1.80
N ALA A 41 8.84 -4.62 1.03
CA ALA A 41 8.61 -4.20 -0.35
C ALA A 41 8.18 -5.37 -1.23
N ILE A 42 8.82 -6.54 -1.13
CA ILE A 42 8.43 -7.74 -1.88
C ILE A 42 7.00 -8.18 -1.54
N ILE A 43 6.63 -8.14 -0.27
CA ILE A 43 5.26 -8.47 0.18
C ILE A 43 4.26 -7.47 -0.39
N ILE A 44 4.58 -6.17 -0.38
CA ILE A 44 3.73 -5.12 -0.96
C ILE A 44 3.60 -5.32 -2.47
N ILE A 45 4.69 -5.57 -3.19
CA ILE A 45 4.67 -5.87 -4.63
C ILE A 45 3.76 -7.05 -4.93
N PHE A 46 3.83 -8.12 -4.14
CA PHE A 46 2.94 -9.27 -4.34
C PHE A 46 1.47 -8.88 -4.23
N PHE A 47 1.09 -8.17 -3.16
CA PHE A 47 -0.30 -7.76 -2.98
C PHE A 47 -0.73 -6.71 -4.00
N ASP A 48 0.13 -5.77 -4.35
CA ASP A 48 -0.15 -4.72 -5.31
C ASP A 48 -0.34 -5.29 -6.72
N VAL A 49 0.54 -6.20 -7.16
CA VAL A 49 0.38 -6.92 -8.43
C VAL A 49 -0.92 -7.71 -8.44
N THR A 50 -1.22 -8.48 -7.39
CA THR A 50 -2.48 -9.24 -7.34
C THR A 50 -3.71 -8.34 -7.38
N LEU A 51 -3.66 -7.17 -6.72
CA LEU A 51 -4.73 -6.17 -6.80
C LEU A 51 -4.83 -5.54 -8.19
N ALA A 52 -3.70 -5.20 -8.83
CA ALA A 52 -3.65 -4.66 -10.18
C ALA A 52 -4.26 -5.63 -11.19
N PHE A 53 -3.95 -6.93 -11.08
CA PHE A 53 -4.62 -7.99 -11.85
C PHE A 53 -6.12 -7.98 -11.63
N ALA A 54 -6.56 -7.95 -10.36
CA ALA A 54 -7.99 -7.94 -10.04
C ALA A 54 -8.70 -6.69 -10.58
N CYS A 55 -8.08 -5.51 -10.49
CA CYS A 55 -8.57 -4.26 -11.04
C CYS A 55 -8.67 -4.29 -12.57
N PHE A 56 -7.63 -4.78 -13.23
CA PHE A 56 -7.60 -4.93 -14.69
C PHE A 56 -8.71 -5.87 -15.19
N PHE A 57 -8.99 -6.96 -14.47
CA PHE A 57 -10.05 -7.91 -14.82
C PHE A 57 -11.43 -7.61 -14.17
N GLY A 58 -11.61 -6.44 -13.57
CA GLY A 58 -12.94 -5.91 -13.26
C GLY A 58 -13.46 -6.09 -11.83
N ILE A 59 -12.59 -6.31 -10.84
CA ILE A 59 -13.02 -6.40 -9.43
C ILE A 59 -13.74 -5.14 -8.94
N GLY A 60 -13.43 -3.96 -9.47
CA GLY A 60 -14.14 -2.72 -9.16
C GLY A 60 -15.63 -2.76 -9.52
N ALA A 61 -16.02 -3.50 -10.58
CA ALA A 61 -17.42 -3.68 -10.94
C ALA A 61 -18.13 -4.61 -9.93
N ILE A 62 -17.44 -5.62 -9.41
CA ILE A 62 -17.94 -6.48 -8.33
C ILE A 62 -18.11 -5.67 -7.05
N MET A 63 -17.13 -4.83 -6.71
CA MET A 63 -17.15 -3.98 -5.52
C MET A 63 -18.35 -3.02 -5.53
N LYS A 64 -18.68 -2.43 -6.70
CA LYS A 64 -19.87 -1.58 -6.86
C LYS A 64 -21.20 -2.34 -6.81
N LYS A 65 -21.22 -3.63 -7.18
CA LYS A 65 -22.45 -4.45 -7.15
C LYS A 65 -22.73 -5.07 -5.79
N LEU A 66 -21.69 -5.37 -5.02
CA LEU A 66 -21.77 -6.03 -3.71
C LEU A 66 -21.47 -5.01 -2.61
N GLU A 67 -22.45 -4.14 -2.31
CA GLU A 67 -22.30 -3.09 -1.29
C GLU A 67 -21.90 -3.65 0.09
N TRP A 68 -22.42 -4.82 0.48
CA TRP A 68 -22.04 -5.47 1.72
C TRP A 68 -20.54 -5.85 1.78
N LEU A 69 -19.95 -6.23 0.64
CA LEU A 69 -18.52 -6.56 0.56
C LEU A 69 -17.67 -5.29 0.70
N GLN A 70 -18.09 -4.20 0.05
CA GLN A 70 -17.47 -2.90 0.18
C GLN A 70 -17.51 -2.40 1.64
N LEU A 71 -18.64 -2.58 2.34
CA LEU A 71 -18.80 -2.22 3.75
C LEU A 71 -17.85 -3.00 4.66
N ILE A 72 -17.75 -4.34 4.50
CA ILE A 72 -16.82 -5.17 5.29
C ILE A 72 -15.37 -4.72 5.07
N ILE A 73 -14.99 -4.49 3.82
CA ILE A 73 -13.64 -4.05 3.46
C ILE A 73 -13.31 -2.69 4.09
N LEU A 74 -14.23 -1.72 4.01
CA LEU A 74 -14.07 -0.40 4.62
C LEU A 74 -13.93 -0.48 6.15
N LEU A 75 -14.78 -1.27 6.82
CA LEU A 75 -14.77 -1.42 8.28
C LEU A 75 -13.49 -2.10 8.76
N VAL A 76 -13.16 -3.27 8.23
CA VAL A 76 -11.98 -4.02 8.68
C VAL A 76 -10.69 -3.29 8.30
N GLY A 77 -10.64 -2.74 7.09
CA GLY A 77 -9.52 -1.94 6.60
C GLY A 77 -9.22 -0.75 7.48
N SER A 78 -10.25 0.05 7.80
CA SER A 78 -10.09 1.24 8.64
C SER A 78 -9.59 0.91 10.05
N LEU A 79 -10.16 -0.09 10.72
CA LEU A 79 -9.76 -0.48 12.08
C LEU A 79 -8.29 -0.89 12.14
N ILE A 80 -7.83 -1.69 11.17
CA ILE A 80 -6.45 -2.16 11.13
C ILE A 80 -5.49 -1.02 10.76
N VAL A 81 -5.83 -0.16 9.80
CA VAL A 81 -5.01 1.01 9.42
C VAL A 81 -4.86 1.97 10.60
N ILE A 82 -5.94 2.26 11.33
CA ILE A 82 -5.89 3.06 12.55
C ILE A 82 -4.98 2.39 13.59
N TYR A 83 -5.15 1.08 13.82
CA TYR A 83 -4.30 0.33 14.75
C TYR A 83 -2.81 0.37 14.37
N MET A 84 -2.48 0.28 13.07
CA MET A 84 -1.11 0.42 12.57
C MET A 84 -0.55 1.80 12.84
N GLY A 85 -1.31 2.85 12.55
CA GLY A 85 -0.92 4.22 12.83
C GLY A 85 -0.71 4.47 14.34
N ILE A 86 -1.59 3.94 15.20
CA ILE A 86 -1.43 3.99 16.65
C ILE A 86 -0.17 3.25 17.10
N ASN A 87 0.10 2.05 16.58
CA ASN A 87 1.33 1.32 16.88
C ASN A 87 2.58 2.09 16.46
N LEU A 88 2.52 2.83 15.35
CA LEU A 88 3.63 3.65 14.90
C LEU A 88 3.87 4.88 15.80
N LEU A 89 2.80 5.42 16.40
CA LEU A 89 2.92 6.45 17.44
C LEU A 89 3.43 5.87 18.78
N ARG A 90 3.03 4.64 19.12
CA ARG A 90 3.37 3.95 20.39
C ARG A 90 4.75 3.32 20.41
N SER A 91 5.36 2.99 19.27
CA SER A 91 6.73 2.45 19.21
C SER A 91 7.81 3.42 19.73
N GLN A 92 7.40 4.56 20.30
CA GLN A 92 8.24 5.61 20.84
C GLN A 92 8.04 5.87 22.35
N THR A 93 7.19 5.11 23.06
CA THR A 93 6.98 5.27 24.52
C THR A 93 7.83 4.35 25.38
N THR A 94 8.62 3.45 24.80
CA THR A 94 9.54 2.61 25.58
C THR A 94 10.96 3.15 25.42
N ASP A 95 11.56 3.52 26.54
CA ASP A 95 12.96 3.90 26.64
C ASP A 95 13.84 2.95 25.84
N ILE A 96 14.78 3.51 25.10
CA ILE A 96 15.79 2.82 24.27
C ILE A 96 16.70 1.87 25.10
N SER A 97 16.47 1.77 26.41
CA SER A 97 17.34 1.10 27.37
C SER A 97 16.81 -0.22 27.94
N ALA A 98 15.55 -0.61 27.76
CA ALA A 98 15.06 -1.84 28.40
C ALA A 98 13.79 -2.42 27.77
N GLU A 99 13.84 -2.84 26.51
CA GLU A 99 13.01 -3.93 26.01
C GLU A 99 13.43 -4.23 24.57
N ALA A 100 13.55 -5.51 24.24
CA ALA A 100 13.83 -5.95 22.88
C ALA A 100 12.91 -5.20 21.91
N THR A 101 13.49 -4.40 21.02
CA THR A 101 12.79 -3.80 19.87
C THR A 101 11.95 -4.90 19.26
N THR A 102 10.64 -4.88 19.50
CA THR A 102 9.76 -5.96 19.08
C THR A 102 9.64 -5.83 17.59
N GLU A 103 10.58 -6.46 16.89
CA GLU A 103 10.65 -6.45 15.44
C GLU A 103 9.29 -6.87 14.90
N MET A 104 8.75 -6.17 13.90
CA MET A 104 7.50 -6.62 13.28
C MET A 104 7.69 -8.05 12.79
N THR A 105 6.86 -8.95 13.31
CA THR A 105 6.85 -10.34 12.87
C THR A 105 6.44 -10.40 11.40
N LEU A 106 6.95 -11.40 10.69
CA LEU A 106 6.62 -11.61 9.28
C LEU A 106 5.10 -11.64 9.06
N PHE A 107 4.37 -12.31 9.95
CA PHE A 107 2.91 -12.38 9.92
C PHE A 107 2.26 -11.00 9.99
N LYS A 108 2.72 -10.14 10.90
CA LYS A 108 2.18 -8.77 11.03
C LYS A 108 2.48 -7.93 9.80
N THR A 109 3.64 -8.10 9.17
CA THR A 109 3.98 -7.42 7.91
C THR A 109 3.08 -7.88 6.76
N ILE A 110 2.86 -9.19 6.63
CA ILE A 110 1.99 -9.76 5.59
C ILE A 110 0.56 -9.29 5.77
N SER A 111 -0.01 -9.41 6.97
CA SER A 111 -1.40 -8.99 7.23
C SER A 111 -1.59 -7.48 7.06
N SER A 112 -0.62 -6.68 7.50
CA SER A 112 -0.65 -5.22 7.30
C SER A 112 -0.60 -4.85 5.81
N ALA A 113 0.29 -5.48 5.04
CA ALA A 113 0.41 -5.25 3.61
C ALA A 113 -0.86 -5.66 2.85
N PHE A 114 -1.43 -6.81 3.20
CA PHE A 114 -2.72 -7.25 2.65
C PHE A 114 -3.80 -6.19 2.89
N VAL A 115 -3.95 -5.71 4.11
CA VAL A 115 -4.95 -4.69 4.46
C VAL A 115 -4.70 -3.37 3.73
N VAL A 116 -3.45 -2.89 3.75
CA VAL A 116 -3.06 -1.63 3.11
C VAL A 116 -3.35 -1.61 1.62
N ILE A 117 -3.29 -2.76 0.96
CA ILE A 117 -3.53 -2.90 -0.47
C ILE A 117 -4.99 -3.31 -0.74
N TRP A 118 -5.39 -4.50 -0.29
CA TRP A 118 -6.69 -5.10 -0.62
C TRP A 118 -7.85 -4.46 0.13
N PHE A 119 -7.64 -3.94 1.34
CA PHE A 119 -8.69 -3.22 2.06
C PHE A 119 -8.62 -1.71 1.87
N ASN A 120 -7.97 -1.28 0.80
CA ASN A 120 -7.95 0.09 0.35
C ASN A 120 -8.97 0.28 -0.81
N PRO A 121 -10.21 0.70 -0.51
CA PRO A 121 -11.23 0.90 -1.53
C PRO A 121 -10.83 1.99 -2.54
N GLN A 122 -10.02 2.97 -2.13
CA GLN A 122 -9.49 3.98 -3.04
C GLN A 122 -8.58 3.32 -4.08
N ALA A 123 -7.66 2.44 -3.65
CA ALA A 123 -6.79 1.70 -4.56
C ALA A 123 -7.58 0.80 -5.52
N ILE A 124 -8.62 0.11 -5.02
CA ILE A 124 -9.51 -0.70 -5.87
C ILE A 124 -10.21 0.17 -6.92
N ILE A 125 -10.74 1.34 -6.53
CA ILE A 125 -11.47 2.23 -7.42
C ILE A 125 -10.52 2.84 -8.47
N ASP A 126 -9.42 3.44 -8.02
CA ASP A 126 -8.45 4.11 -8.89
C ASP A 126 -7.79 3.10 -9.84
N GLY A 127 -7.38 1.95 -9.31
CA GLY A 127 -6.86 0.84 -10.10
C GLY A 127 -7.88 0.33 -11.11
N SER A 128 -9.14 0.15 -10.73
CA SER A 128 -10.18 -0.32 -11.66
C SER A 128 -10.52 0.71 -12.74
N MET A 129 -10.49 2.01 -12.42
CA MET A 129 -10.70 3.07 -13.40
C MET A 129 -9.54 3.17 -14.38
N MET A 130 -8.30 3.20 -13.87
CA MET A 130 -7.10 3.34 -14.69
C MET A 130 -6.83 2.07 -15.49
N LEU A 131 -6.67 0.93 -14.83
CA LEU A 131 -6.29 -0.34 -15.47
C LEU A 131 -7.47 -0.96 -16.25
N GLY A 132 -8.70 -0.85 -15.75
CA GLY A 132 -9.88 -1.37 -16.45
C GLY A 132 -10.16 -0.65 -17.77
N ALA A 133 -9.90 0.66 -17.86
CA ALA A 133 -10.01 1.39 -19.12
C ALA A 133 -9.04 0.86 -20.20
N PHE A 134 -7.84 0.45 -19.79
CA PHE A 134 -6.88 -0.21 -20.69
C PHE A 134 -7.33 -1.62 -21.08
N GLN A 135 -7.97 -2.37 -20.18
CA GLN A 135 -8.51 -3.70 -20.52
C GLN A 135 -9.55 -3.63 -21.65
N VAL A 136 -10.42 -2.61 -21.63
CA VAL A 136 -11.47 -2.40 -22.65
C VAL A 136 -10.91 -1.90 -23.98
N THR A 137 -9.87 -1.05 -23.93
CA THR A 137 -9.34 -0.39 -25.14
C THR A 137 -8.26 -1.20 -25.85
N LEU A 138 -7.57 -2.08 -25.14
CA LEU A 138 -6.49 -2.89 -25.69
C LEU A 138 -7.00 -4.20 -26.31
N PRO A 139 -6.40 -4.66 -27.42
CA PRO A 139 -6.69 -5.99 -27.96
C PRO A 139 -6.38 -7.10 -26.95
N SER A 140 -7.24 -8.11 -26.85
CA SER A 140 -7.14 -9.16 -25.81
C SER A 140 -5.79 -9.90 -25.78
N TYR A 141 -5.15 -10.08 -26.94
CA TYR A 141 -3.83 -10.72 -27.04
C TYR A 141 -2.72 -9.92 -26.35
N SER A 142 -2.92 -8.60 -26.15
CA SER A 142 -1.95 -7.71 -25.53
C SER A 142 -2.08 -7.59 -24.01
N HIS A 143 -3.18 -8.08 -23.43
CA HIS A 143 -3.46 -7.99 -22.00
C HIS A 143 -2.36 -8.59 -21.11
N PRO A 144 -1.82 -9.80 -21.39
CA PRO A 144 -0.75 -10.38 -20.56
C PRO A 144 0.55 -9.55 -20.60
N ILE A 145 0.86 -8.97 -21.76
CA ILE A 145 2.07 -8.17 -21.97
C ILE A 145 1.93 -6.83 -21.25
N PHE A 146 0.76 -6.21 -21.31
CA PHE A 146 0.44 -4.98 -20.60
C PHE A 146 0.51 -5.17 -19.09
N ILE A 147 -0.18 -6.18 -18.54
CA ILE A 147 -0.23 -6.40 -17.09
C ILE A 147 1.15 -6.83 -16.53
N ALA A 148 1.96 -7.54 -17.33
CA ALA A 148 3.35 -7.81 -16.98
C ALA A 148 4.16 -6.51 -16.86
N GLY A 149 3.95 -5.54 -17.75
CA GLY A 149 4.54 -4.21 -17.65
C GLY A 149 4.16 -3.50 -16.34
N VAL A 150 2.88 -3.54 -15.96
CA VAL A 150 2.39 -2.99 -14.69
C VAL A 150 3.05 -3.69 -13.49
N GLY A 151 3.18 -5.02 -13.52
CA GLY A 151 3.82 -5.74 -12.43
C GLY A 151 5.32 -5.44 -12.29
N ILE A 152 6.04 -5.26 -13.40
CA ILE A 152 7.44 -4.83 -13.38
C ILE A 152 7.56 -3.39 -12.87
N ALA A 153 6.62 -2.51 -13.21
CA ALA A 153 6.59 -1.14 -12.68
C ALA A 153 6.49 -1.13 -11.15
N SER A 154 5.54 -1.89 -10.59
CA SER A 154 5.37 -2.04 -9.14
C SER A 154 6.64 -2.57 -8.46
N ALA A 155 7.25 -3.61 -9.05
CA ALA A 155 8.50 -4.16 -8.55
C ALA A 155 9.63 -3.12 -8.54
N LEU A 156 9.83 -2.40 -9.65
CA LEU A 156 10.84 -1.35 -9.76
C LEU A 156 10.60 -0.23 -8.75
N TRP A 157 9.35 0.24 -8.64
CA TRP A 157 8.98 1.35 -7.78
C TRP A 157 9.24 1.03 -6.30
N PHE A 158 8.64 -0.04 -5.78
CA PHE A 158 8.72 -0.35 -4.36
C PHE A 158 10.11 -0.82 -3.92
N ILE A 159 10.87 -1.51 -4.79
CA ILE A 159 12.27 -1.84 -4.52
C ILE A 159 13.11 -0.57 -4.48
N LEU A 160 12.97 0.32 -5.46
CA LEU A 160 13.71 1.58 -5.52
C LEU A 160 13.42 2.45 -4.30
N LEU A 161 12.14 2.61 -3.95
CA LEU A 161 11.69 3.36 -2.78
C LEU A 161 12.31 2.78 -1.49
N SER A 162 12.24 1.46 -1.31
CA SER A 162 12.79 0.76 -0.15
C SER A 162 14.31 0.96 -0.04
N ILE A 163 15.04 0.83 -1.14
CA ILE A 163 16.50 0.99 -1.18
C ILE A 163 16.90 2.44 -0.91
N ILE A 164 16.28 3.42 -1.57
CA ILE A 164 16.60 4.84 -1.39
C ILE A 164 16.38 5.22 0.07
N VAL A 165 15.18 4.98 0.61
CA VAL A 165 14.87 5.35 1.99
C VAL A 165 15.79 4.63 2.97
N SER A 166 16.04 3.33 2.78
CA SER A 166 16.94 2.54 3.63
C SER A 166 18.41 2.97 3.58
N LYS A 167 18.86 3.55 2.46
CA LYS A 167 20.24 4.03 2.28
C LYS A 167 20.44 5.40 2.90
N PHE A 168 19.43 6.26 2.82
CA PHE A 168 19.49 7.61 3.38
C PHE A 168 19.04 7.69 4.84
N LYS A 169 18.46 6.61 5.41
CA LYS A 169 17.96 6.63 6.78
C LYS A 169 19.01 7.00 7.83
N ASP A 170 20.26 6.57 7.62
CA ASP A 170 21.37 6.79 8.55
C ASP A 170 21.84 8.27 8.55
N LYS A 171 21.40 9.08 7.57
CA LYS A 171 21.61 10.54 7.58
C LYS A 171 20.59 11.28 8.43
N PHE A 172 19.51 10.62 8.87
CA PHE A 172 18.52 11.21 9.76
C PHE A 172 18.90 10.93 11.21
N ASN A 173 19.05 11.98 12.01
CA ASN A 173 19.22 11.84 13.46
C ASN A 173 17.91 11.25 14.07
N ALA A 174 18.00 10.60 15.23
CA ALA A 174 16.88 10.03 15.97
C ALA A 174 15.70 11.00 16.15
N LYS A 175 15.97 12.30 16.33
CA LYS A 175 14.92 13.35 16.37
C LYS A 175 14.14 13.46 15.05
N VAL A 176 14.82 13.39 13.91
CA VAL A 176 14.20 13.46 12.58
C VAL A 176 13.40 12.19 12.29
N LEU A 177 13.95 11.02 12.58
CA LEU A 177 13.22 9.75 12.48
C LEU A 177 11.97 9.74 13.36
N ARG A 178 12.05 10.31 14.56
CA ARG A 178 10.91 10.49 15.47
C ARG A 178 9.81 11.37 14.87
N ILE A 179 10.19 12.51 14.27
CA ILE A 179 9.25 13.40 13.57
C ILE A 179 8.62 12.67 12.38
N ILE A 180 9.41 11.94 11.58
CA ILE A 180 8.87 11.21 10.43
C ILE A 180 7.88 10.14 10.90
N ASN A 181 8.23 9.33 11.91
CA ASN A 181 7.32 8.31 12.45
C ASN A 181 6.04 8.92 13.01
N LEU A 182 6.14 10.07 13.69
CA LEU A 182 4.98 10.80 14.19
C LEU A 182 4.08 11.24 13.02
N VAL A 183 4.66 11.88 12.01
CA VAL A 183 3.92 12.38 10.83
C VAL A 183 3.31 11.22 10.05
N CYS A 184 4.06 10.15 9.78
CA CYS A 184 3.54 8.94 9.14
C CYS A 184 2.42 8.30 9.95
N GLY A 185 2.57 8.18 11.27
CA GLY A 185 1.55 7.63 12.16
C GLY A 185 0.27 8.45 12.12
N ILE A 186 0.37 9.78 12.20
CA ILE A 186 -0.77 10.69 12.08
C ILE A 186 -1.44 10.56 10.72
N ILE A 187 -0.69 10.57 9.62
CA ILE A 187 -1.25 10.45 8.27
C ILE A 187 -1.98 9.10 8.10
N ILE A 188 -1.38 8.01 8.58
CA ILE A 188 -1.99 6.67 8.53
C ILE A 188 -3.28 6.65 9.35
N ILE A 189 -3.31 7.23 10.55
CA ILE A 189 -4.52 7.32 11.38
C ILE A 189 -5.60 8.15 10.68
N LEU A 190 -5.24 9.32 10.15
CA LEU A 190 -6.18 10.20 9.44
C LEU A 190 -6.78 9.49 8.22
N TYR A 191 -5.96 8.74 7.48
CA TYR A 191 -6.44 7.93 6.37
C TYR A 191 -7.39 6.82 6.83
N GLY A 192 -7.02 6.09 7.89
CA GLY A 192 -7.90 5.08 8.49
C GLY A 192 -9.23 5.68 8.98
N GLY A 193 -9.19 6.88 9.56
CA GLY A 193 -10.39 7.64 9.93
C GLY A 193 -11.24 8.04 8.72
N LYS A 194 -10.63 8.47 7.61
CA LYS A 194 -11.33 8.73 6.35
C LYS A 194 -12.03 7.48 5.81
N LEU A 195 -11.35 6.33 5.83
CA LEU A 195 -11.96 5.05 5.44
C LEU A 195 -13.15 4.69 6.33
N PHE A 196 -13.03 4.90 7.65
CA PHE A 196 -14.13 4.66 8.58
C PHE A 196 -15.30 5.63 8.36
N TRP A 197 -15.03 6.89 8.04
CA TRP A 197 -16.07 7.86 7.68
C TRP A 197 -16.82 7.44 6.41
N ASN A 198 -16.09 6.97 5.40
CA ASN A 198 -16.70 6.41 4.18
C ASN A 198 -17.57 5.18 4.49
N PHE A 199 -17.15 4.31 5.42
CA PHE A 199 -17.98 3.20 5.91
C PHE A 199 -19.32 3.70 6.48
N ILE A 200 -19.29 4.66 7.40
CA ILE A 200 -20.49 5.20 8.04
C ILE A 200 -21.41 5.87 7.00
N THR A 201 -20.84 6.62 6.07
CA THR A 201 -21.61 7.31 5.01
C THR A 201 -22.33 6.30 4.12
N LEU A 202 -21.65 5.21 3.73
CA LEU A 202 -22.22 4.17 2.87
C LEU A 202 -23.19 3.24 3.62
N LEU A 203 -23.06 3.11 4.94
CA LEU A 203 -23.97 2.32 5.78
C LEU A 203 -25.33 3.02 5.98
N ILE A 204 -25.36 4.35 5.92
CA ILE A 204 -26.55 5.18 6.19
C ILE A 204 -27.25 5.64 4.90
N ALA A 205 -26.56 5.56 3.74
CA ALA A 205 -27.11 5.87 2.42
C ALA A 205 -28.09 4.79 1.93
#